data_AF-A0A7K2N0K2-F1
#
_entry.id   AF-A0A7K2N0K2-F1
#
_cell.length_a   1.000
_cell.length_b   1.000
_cell.length_c   1.000
_cell.angle_alpha   90.00
_cell.angle_beta   90.00
_cell.angle_gamma   90.00
#
_symmetry.space_group_name_H-M   'P 1'
#
loop_
_entity.id
_entity.type
_entity.pdbx_description
1 polymer ?
#
loop_
_entity_poly.entity_id
_entity_poly.type
_entity_poly.pdbx_seq_one_letter_code
_entity_poly.pdbx_strand_id
1 'polypeptide(L)'
;MTDGRDEAARALDALVAEYAGIYATVSQRHPVPLIHAVTGPAAVRLVVGHLPPAQRRPSYLTARAVSRTMLDWFHATPRPAAPLPADTAALPEVFARAVEIGDEHTIKLAEVAVRHEAFAPDPRHAAAADTANRAIGRLSR
;
A
#
# COMPACT_ATOMS: atom_id res chain seq x y z
N MET A 1 -15.42 -22.94 11.11
CA MET A 1 -14.18 -22.48 11.78
C MET A 1 -13.29 -21.91 10.70
N THR A 2 -13.25 -20.59 10.54
CA THR A 2 -12.31 -19.94 9.60
C THR A 2 -10.89 -20.17 10.09
N ASP A 3 -9.99 -20.66 9.24
CA ASP A 3 -8.57 -20.78 9.59
C ASP A 3 -8.04 -19.38 9.92
N GLY A 4 -7.45 -19.19 11.10
CA GLY A 4 -6.85 -17.92 11.50
C GLY A 4 -5.74 -17.45 10.55
N ARG A 5 -5.23 -18.33 9.68
CA ARG A 5 -4.41 -18.00 8.51
C ARG A 5 -5.14 -17.01 7.60
N ASP A 6 -6.35 -17.39 7.18
CA ASP A 6 -7.12 -16.66 6.19
C ASP A 6 -7.68 -15.37 6.77
N GLU A 7 -7.99 -15.33 8.07
CA GLU A 7 -8.44 -14.11 8.75
C GLU A 7 -7.35 -13.04 8.77
N ALA A 8 -6.14 -13.37 9.24
CA ALA A 8 -5.04 -12.40 9.30
C ALA A 8 -4.59 -11.95 7.90
N ALA A 9 -4.57 -12.86 6.93
CA ALA A 9 -4.29 -12.56 5.54
C ALA A 9 -5.31 -11.55 4.96
N ARG A 10 -6.62 -11.83 5.08
CA ARG A 10 -7.67 -10.90 4.60
C ARG A 10 -7.64 -9.56 5.31
N ALA A 11 -7.34 -9.54 6.61
CA ALA A 11 -7.23 -8.30 7.37
C ALA A 11 -6.05 -7.44 6.89
N LEU A 12 -4.92 -8.06 6.50
CA LEU A 12 -3.80 -7.37 5.88
C LEU A 12 -4.13 -6.89 4.46
N ASP A 13 -4.85 -7.68 3.66
CA ASP A 13 -5.31 -7.26 2.32
C ASP A 13 -6.19 -5.99 2.41
N ALA A 14 -7.14 -5.97 3.37
CA ALA A 14 -7.97 -4.81 3.63
C ALA A 14 -7.15 -3.59 4.11
N LEU A 15 -6.14 -3.81 4.95
CA LEU A 15 -5.25 -2.75 5.44
C LEU A 15 -4.40 -2.16 4.31
N VAL A 16 -3.90 -2.99 3.38
CA VAL A 16 -3.17 -2.53 2.18
C VAL A 16 -4.08 -1.64 1.34
N ALA A 17 -5.31 -2.08 1.06
CA ALA A 17 -6.25 -1.31 0.26
C ALA A 17 -6.67 0.01 0.95
N GLU A 18 -6.86 0.00 2.27
CA GLU A 18 -7.12 1.20 3.08
C GLU A 18 -6.00 2.24 2.91
N TYR A 19 -4.75 1.85 3.19
CA TYR A 19 -3.63 2.78 3.15
C TYR A 19 -3.25 3.18 1.71
N ALA A 20 -3.50 2.32 0.72
CA ALA A 20 -3.38 2.69 -0.69
C ALA A 20 -4.37 3.81 -1.05
N GLY A 21 -5.63 3.68 -0.64
CA GLY A 21 -6.64 4.72 -0.86
C GLY A 21 -6.30 6.03 -0.13
N ILE A 22 -5.79 5.94 1.09
CA ILE A 22 -5.29 7.11 1.83
C ILE A 22 -4.15 7.77 1.04
N TYR A 23 -3.12 7.00 0.66
CA TYR A 23 -1.98 7.52 -0.09
C TYR A 23 -2.39 8.20 -1.41
N ALA A 24 -3.28 7.57 -2.17
CA ALA A 24 -3.77 8.09 -3.44
C ALA A 24 -4.57 9.39 -3.31
N THR A 25 -5.13 9.67 -2.13
CA THR A 25 -6.05 10.80 -1.93
C THR A 25 -5.49 11.88 -1.03
N VAL A 26 -4.50 11.64 -0.18
CA VAL A 26 -3.96 12.69 0.70
C VAL A 26 -2.82 13.46 0.05
N SER A 27 -2.81 14.78 0.22
CA SER A 27 -1.71 15.63 -0.28
C SER A 27 -0.41 15.27 0.47
N GLN A 28 0.61 14.86 -0.28
CA GLN A 28 1.89 14.46 0.28
C GLN A 28 2.87 15.64 0.31
N ARG A 29 3.29 16.09 1.50
CA ARG A 29 4.45 16.98 1.62
C ARG A 29 5.78 16.22 1.43
N HIS A 30 5.82 14.99 1.92
CA HIS A 30 6.92 14.05 1.74
C HIS A 30 6.34 12.75 1.17
N PRO A 31 6.56 12.43 -0.11
CA PRO A 31 5.85 11.34 -0.77
C PRO A 31 6.32 9.94 -0.34
N VAL A 32 7.51 9.82 0.23
CA VAL A 32 8.12 8.53 0.55
C VAL A 32 7.53 7.87 1.82
N PRO A 33 7.43 8.55 2.98
CA PRO A 33 7.18 7.82 4.21
C PRO A 33 5.86 7.06 4.27
N LEU A 34 4.76 7.61 3.74
CA LEU A 34 3.47 6.93 3.74
C LEU A 34 3.39 5.74 2.77
N ILE A 35 4.34 5.59 1.83
CA ILE A 35 4.44 4.37 1.02
C ILE A 35 4.63 3.16 1.93
N HIS A 36 5.38 3.29 3.02
CA HIS A 36 5.62 2.20 3.96
C HIS A 36 4.38 1.79 4.75
N ALA A 37 3.39 2.67 4.88
CA ALA A 37 2.12 2.32 5.48
C ALA A 37 1.29 1.38 4.58
N VAL A 38 1.62 1.31 3.29
CA VAL A 38 1.08 0.33 2.31
C VAL A 38 2.01 -0.88 2.19
N THR A 39 3.30 -0.65 1.93
CA THR A 39 4.25 -1.74 1.62
C THR A 39 4.58 -2.60 2.84
N GLY A 40 4.51 -2.04 4.06
CA GLY A 40 4.72 -2.78 5.31
C GLY A 40 3.69 -3.89 5.50
N PRO A 41 2.39 -3.57 5.58
CA PRO A 41 1.32 -4.58 5.61
C PRO A 41 1.38 -5.57 4.43
N ALA A 42 1.67 -5.09 3.22
CA ALA A 42 1.79 -5.93 2.03
C ALA A 42 2.94 -6.95 2.10
N ALA A 43 4.02 -6.63 2.81
CA ALA A 43 5.13 -7.54 3.08
C ALA A 43 4.77 -8.55 4.18
N VAL A 44 4.13 -8.11 5.27
CA VAL A 44 3.64 -9.02 6.32
C VAL A 44 2.66 -10.04 5.74
N ARG A 45 1.81 -9.61 4.79
CA ARG A 45 0.85 -10.46 4.08
C ARG A 45 1.48 -11.64 3.35
N LEU A 46 2.72 -11.53 2.88
CA LEU A 46 3.44 -12.63 2.23
C LEU A 46 3.78 -13.76 3.20
N VAL A 47 4.10 -13.41 4.45
CA VAL A 47 4.66 -14.36 5.42
C VAL A 47 3.65 -14.78 6.49
N VAL A 48 2.57 -14.02 6.72
CA VAL A 48 1.64 -14.24 7.84
C VAL A 48 1.06 -15.65 7.89
N GLY A 49 0.81 -16.27 6.73
CA GLY A 49 0.27 -17.63 6.68
C GLY A 49 1.28 -18.69 7.11
N HIS A 50 2.58 -18.40 6.99
CA HIS A 50 3.66 -19.29 7.39
C HIS A 50 4.03 -19.16 8.87
N LEU A 51 3.49 -18.15 9.57
CA LEU A 51 3.76 -17.96 10.98
C LEU A 51 3.00 -18.99 11.86
N PRO A 52 3.57 -19.35 13.03
CA PRO A 52 2.84 -20.01 14.10
C PRO A 52 1.48 -19.35 14.36
N PRO A 53 0.39 -20.11 14.61
CA PRO A 53 -0.95 -19.53 14.79
C PRO A 53 -1.01 -18.37 15.78
N ALA A 54 -0.26 -18.48 16.90
CA ALA A 54 -0.19 -17.45 17.93
C ALA A 54 0.42 -16.11 17.46
N GLN A 55 1.18 -16.10 16.38
CA GLN A 55 1.86 -14.90 15.85
C GLN A 55 1.08 -14.19 14.73
N ARG A 56 0.07 -14.84 14.12
CA ARG A 56 -0.65 -14.29 12.96
C ARG A 56 -1.41 -13.02 13.30
N ARG A 57 -2.26 -13.06 14.32
CA ARG A 57 -3.04 -11.89 14.78
C ARG A 57 -2.15 -10.77 15.31
N PRO A 58 -1.14 -11.02 16.17
CA PRO A 58 -0.20 -9.98 16.58
C PRO A 58 0.50 -9.29 15.40
N SER A 59 0.92 -10.04 14.37
CA SER A 59 1.59 -9.47 13.20
C SER A 59 0.70 -8.47 12.45
N TYR A 60 -0.59 -8.81 12.25
CA TYR A 60 -1.57 -7.88 11.69
C TYR A 60 -1.76 -6.64 12.58
N LEU A 61 -1.93 -6.82 13.89
CA LEU A 61 -2.14 -5.71 14.82
C LEU A 61 -0.94 -4.76 14.87
N THR A 62 0.28 -5.29 14.84
CA THR A 62 1.51 -4.50 14.77
C THR A 62 1.60 -3.74 13.45
N ALA A 63 1.33 -4.39 12.31
CA ALA A 63 1.31 -3.72 11.00
C ALA A 63 0.30 -2.55 11.00
N ARG A 64 -0.91 -2.78 11.50
CA ARG A 64 -1.94 -1.74 11.64
C ARG A 64 -1.50 -0.59 12.53
N ALA A 65 -0.92 -0.89 13.70
CA ALA A 65 -0.45 0.14 14.64
C ALA A 65 0.66 1.00 14.02
N VAL A 66 1.64 0.37 13.37
CA VAL A 66 2.76 1.06 12.71
C VAL A 66 2.28 1.92 11.53
N SER A 67 1.38 1.41 10.69
CA SER A 67 0.78 2.20 9.60
C SER A 67 0.03 3.42 10.16
N ARG A 68 -0.69 3.26 11.28
CA ARG A 68 -1.39 4.37 11.93
C ARG A 68 -0.42 5.40 12.49
N THR A 69 0.63 4.97 13.18
CA THR A 69 1.66 5.87 13.70
C THR A 69 2.33 6.67 12.58
N MET A 70 2.63 6.06 11.43
CA MET A 70 3.17 6.80 10.28
C MET A 70 2.22 7.89 9.78
N LEU A 71 0.94 7.56 9.64
CA LEU A 71 -0.09 8.52 9.22
C LEU A 71 -0.14 9.74 10.16
N ASP A 72 -0.16 9.49 11.47
CA ASP A 72 -0.20 10.54 12.49
C ASP A 72 1.10 11.37 12.50
N TRP A 73 2.27 10.74 12.37
CA TRP A 73 3.59 11.39 12.37
C TRP A 73 3.79 12.31 11.15
N PHE A 74 3.30 11.90 9.98
CA PHE A 74 3.41 12.69 8.75
C PHE A 74 2.21 13.62 8.52
N HIS A 75 1.38 13.83 9.55
CA HIS A 75 0.26 14.77 9.57
C HIS A 75 -0.68 14.64 8.36
N ALA A 76 -0.86 13.42 7.86
CA ALA A 76 -1.77 13.15 6.77
C ALA A 76 -3.16 12.86 7.34
N THR A 77 -4.14 13.67 6.95
CA THR A 77 -5.53 13.48 7.35
C THR A 77 -6.24 12.61 6.31
N PRO A 78 -6.65 11.37 6.64
CA PRO A 78 -7.39 10.52 5.71
C PRO A 78 -8.63 11.20 5.19
N ARG A 79 -8.96 10.93 3.92
CA ARG A 79 -10.19 11.38 3.29
C ARG A 79 -10.95 10.17 2.73
N PRO A 80 -11.64 9.38 3.58
CA PRO A 80 -12.23 8.11 3.16
C PRO A 80 -13.25 8.23 2.02
N ALA A 81 -13.93 9.38 1.91
CA ALA A 81 -14.91 9.67 0.86
C ALA A 81 -14.32 10.44 -0.34
N ALA A 82 -13.01 10.72 -0.35
CA ALA A 82 -12.40 11.37 -1.50
C ALA A 82 -12.37 10.40 -2.69
N PRO A 83 -12.76 10.86 -3.90
CA PRO A 83 -12.64 10.04 -5.09
C PRO A 83 -11.17 9.75 -5.39
N LEU A 84 -10.89 8.57 -5.93
CA LEU A 84 -9.57 8.25 -6.47
C LEU A 84 -9.28 9.15 -7.69
N PRO A 85 -8.00 9.39 -8.03
CA PRO A 85 -7.62 10.07 -9.25
C PRO A 85 -8.24 9.38 -10.48
N ALA A 86 -9.09 10.13 -11.20
CA ALA A 86 -9.84 9.62 -12.35
C ALA A 86 -8.95 9.24 -13.55
N ASP A 87 -7.73 9.78 -13.59
CA ASP A 87 -6.72 9.60 -14.63
C ASP A 87 -5.61 8.63 -14.21
N THR A 88 -5.91 7.69 -13.30
CA THR A 88 -4.97 6.64 -12.91
C THR A 88 -4.61 5.79 -14.14
N ALA A 89 -3.31 5.70 -14.44
CA ALA A 89 -2.80 4.91 -15.55
C ALA A 89 -3.07 3.39 -15.38
N ALA A 90 -3.02 2.64 -16.47
CA ALA A 90 -3.20 1.19 -16.40
C ALA A 90 -2.04 0.54 -15.63
N LEU A 91 -2.30 -0.55 -14.90
CA LEU A 91 -1.32 -1.16 -14.00
C LEU A 91 0.03 -1.53 -14.68
N PRO A 92 0.06 -2.07 -15.92
CA PRO A 92 1.33 -2.29 -16.62
C PRO A 92 2.11 -1.00 -16.90
N GLU A 93 1.42 0.09 -17.22
CA GLU A 93 2.03 1.40 -17.47
C GLU A 93 2.57 2.00 -16.16
N VAL A 94 1.83 1.86 -15.07
CA VAL A 94 2.28 2.26 -13.73
C VAL A 94 3.55 1.52 -13.34
N PHE A 95 3.64 0.21 -13.58
CA PHE A 95 4.83 -0.57 -13.29
C PHE A 95 6.01 -0.18 -14.19
N ALA A 96 5.79 -0.04 -15.50
CA ALA A 96 6.82 0.42 -16.44
C ALA A 96 7.39 1.80 -16.02
N ARG A 97 6.51 2.72 -15.64
CA ARG A 97 6.91 4.05 -15.18
C ARG A 97 7.71 4.02 -13.88
N ALA A 98 7.37 3.13 -12.95
CA ALA A 98 8.14 2.96 -11.71
C ALA A 98 9.57 2.47 -11.99
N VAL A 99 9.74 1.56 -12.96
CA VAL A 99 11.05 1.09 -13.42
C VAL A 99 11.86 2.21 -14.06
N GLU A 100 11.24 3.04 -14.92
CA GLU A 100 11.90 4.20 -15.54
C GLU A 100 12.37 5.25 -14.53
N ILE A 101 11.60 5.48 -13.46
CA ILE A 101 12.00 6.41 -12.38
C ILE A 101 13.22 5.86 -11.63
N GLY A 102 13.35 4.54 -11.50
CA GLY A 102 14.48 3.87 -10.86
C GLY A 102 14.52 4.03 -9.34
N ASP A 103 13.50 4.64 -8.73
CA ASP A 103 13.40 4.80 -7.28
C ASP A 103 12.83 3.53 -6.64
N GLU A 104 13.46 3.09 -5.55
CA GLU A 104 13.07 1.85 -4.88
C GLU A 104 11.65 1.92 -4.28
N HIS A 105 11.16 3.09 -3.88
CA HIS A 105 9.85 3.24 -3.26
C HIS A 105 8.74 3.19 -4.30
N THR A 106 8.95 3.78 -5.48
CA THR A 106 8.01 3.65 -6.60
C THR A 106 7.92 2.20 -7.07
N ILE A 107 9.06 1.52 -7.18
CA ILE A 107 9.10 0.11 -7.58
C ILE A 107 8.42 -0.78 -6.54
N LYS A 108 8.69 -0.59 -5.23
CA LYS A 108 8.03 -1.34 -4.15
C LYS A 108 6.51 -1.18 -4.18
N LEU A 109 6.00 0.04 -4.39
CA LEU A 109 4.56 0.27 -4.38
C LEU A 109 3.89 -0.28 -5.66
N ALA A 110 4.54 -0.16 -6.81
CA ALA A 110 4.04 -0.75 -8.05
C ALA A 110 4.04 -2.30 -7.99
N GLU A 111 5.05 -2.92 -7.39
CA GLU A 111 5.08 -4.36 -7.12
C GLU A 111 3.90 -4.78 -6.26
N VAL A 112 3.62 -4.05 -5.18
CA VAL A 112 2.47 -4.34 -4.31
C VAL A 112 1.17 -4.33 -5.11
N ALA A 113 0.97 -3.35 -5.99
CA ALA A 113 -0.21 -3.25 -6.83
C ALA A 113 -0.34 -4.42 -7.81
N VAL A 114 0.74 -4.76 -8.53
CA VAL A 114 0.79 -5.91 -9.46
C VAL A 114 0.47 -7.21 -8.73
N ARG A 115 1.09 -7.42 -7.56
CA ARG A 115 0.91 -8.65 -6.79
C ARG A 115 -0.50 -8.77 -6.20
N HIS A 116 -1.06 -7.68 -5.65
CA HIS A 116 -2.40 -7.73 -5.05
C HIS A 116 -3.50 -7.92 -6.09
N GLU A 117 -3.29 -7.51 -7.34
CA GLU A 117 -4.23 -7.78 -8.43
C GLU A 117 -4.54 -9.29 -8.58
N ALA A 118 -3.58 -10.16 -8.25
CA ALA A 118 -3.74 -11.60 -8.38
C ALA A 118 -4.60 -12.26 -7.28
N PHE A 119 -4.71 -11.66 -6.09
CA PHE A 119 -5.37 -12.32 -4.93
C PHE A 119 -6.31 -11.42 -4.10
N ALA A 120 -6.26 -10.11 -4.27
CA ALA A 120 -7.12 -9.14 -3.60
C ALA A 120 -7.21 -7.86 -4.47
N PRO A 121 -7.83 -7.93 -5.66
CA PRO A 121 -7.90 -6.80 -6.58
C PRO A 121 -8.68 -5.64 -5.96
N ASP A 122 -8.10 -4.44 -6.05
CA ASP A 122 -8.72 -3.19 -5.59
C ASP A 122 -8.12 -2.01 -6.38
N PRO A 123 -8.95 -1.10 -6.95
CA PRO A 123 -8.47 0.02 -7.76
C PRO A 123 -7.55 0.98 -6.98
N ARG A 124 -7.64 0.99 -5.65
CA ARG A 124 -6.79 1.83 -4.79
C ARG A 124 -5.31 1.49 -4.93
N HIS A 125 -4.96 0.24 -5.24
CA HIS A 125 -3.57 -0.18 -5.35
C HIS A 125 -2.86 0.51 -6.53
N ALA A 126 -3.47 0.49 -7.73
CA ALA A 126 -2.93 1.16 -8.90
C ALA A 126 -2.91 2.68 -8.72
N ALA A 127 -3.97 3.26 -8.13
CA ALA A 127 -4.06 4.69 -7.85
C ALA A 127 -2.94 5.18 -6.92
N ALA A 128 -2.60 4.41 -5.89
CA ALA A 128 -1.52 4.73 -4.97
C ALA A 128 -0.15 4.70 -5.67
N ALA A 129 0.10 3.66 -6.47
CA ALA A 129 1.35 3.51 -7.20
C ALA A 129 1.53 4.61 -8.27
N ASP A 130 0.48 4.96 -9.03
CA ASP A 130 0.56 6.08 -10.00
C ASP A 130 0.79 7.42 -9.29
N THR A 131 0.13 7.65 -8.15
CA THR A 131 0.35 8.84 -7.32
C THR A 131 1.81 8.95 -6.87
N ALA A 132 2.43 7.84 -6.45
CA ALA A 132 3.83 7.80 -6.05
C ALA A 132 4.77 8.09 -7.23
N ASN A 133 4.52 7.46 -8.39
CA ASN A 133 5.28 7.71 -9.61
C ASN A 133 5.29 9.19 -10.00
N ARG A 134 4.12 9.83 -9.96
CA ARG A 134 3.99 11.26 -10.26
C ARG A 134 4.70 12.12 -9.23
N ALA A 135 4.59 11.80 -7.94
CA ALA A 135 5.19 12.58 -6.87
C ALA A 135 6.72 12.48 -6.85
N ILE A 136 7.27 11.26 -6.91
CA ILE A 136 8.70 11.00 -6.84
C ILE A 136 9.38 11.31 -8.17
N GLY A 137 8.76 11.00 -9.31
CA GLY A 137 9.31 11.30 -10.63
C GLY A 137 9.45 12.80 -10.93
N ARG A 138 8.84 13.69 -10.14
CA ARG A 138 9.08 15.14 -10.18
C ARG A 138 10.34 15.57 -9.43
N LEU A 139 10.83 14.76 -8.49
CA LEU A 139 12.02 15.03 -7.68
C LEU A 139 13.31 14.53 -8.37
N SER A 140 13.19 13.56 -9.27
CA SER A 140 14.32 12.94 -9.99
C SER A 140 14.65 13.61 -11.34
N ARG A 141 14.01 14.74 -11.66
CA ARG A 141 14.30 15.56 -12.85
C ARG A 141 15.07 16.80 -12.44
#